data_AF-A0A4Q4YLS0-F1
#
_entry.id   AF-A0A4Q4YLS0-F1
#
_cell.length_a   1.000
_cell.length_b   1.000
_cell.length_c   1.000
_cell.angle_alpha   90.00
_cell.angle_beta   90.00
_cell.angle_gamma   90.00
#
_symmetry.space_group_name_H-M   'P 1'
#
loop_
_entity.id
_entity.type
_entity.pdbx_description
1 polymer ?
#
loop_
_entity_poly.entity_id
_entity_poly.type
_entity_poly.pdbx_seq_one_letter_code
_entity_poly.pdbx_strand_id
1 'polypeptide(L)'
;MPSRQSRGLLKEYQDAGQMLMVPMGETWFVDVNQLPTVSLQNGRDINKPIGEIRPPVFGYAFEDDEMALWLLERGADLNRQTYIDLTPMSYAVEDASPSLIKELLNRGGDVQKGELLQHALDRKFDVIEVLAALLDKCAPLNTVMYENHWPSRRLFPFMEFGTPLHKAAEMGEADIVRFLLGRGADVSIRNTKGRTAEECAEKAGYNNVVGVLESVSRD
;
A
#
# COMPACT_ATOMS: atom_id res chain seq x y z
N MET A 1 -12.18 -21.06 0.73
CA MET A 1 -12.17 -19.69 0.16
C MET A 1 -12.22 -18.72 1.33
N PRO A 2 -11.28 -17.78 1.51
CA PRO A 2 -11.57 -16.61 2.31
C PRO A 2 -12.61 -15.80 1.53
N SER A 3 -13.77 -15.60 2.14
CA SER A 3 -14.93 -14.92 1.56
C SER A 3 -14.63 -13.43 1.33
N ARG A 4 -15.40 -12.80 0.42
CA ARG A 4 -15.49 -11.33 0.24
C ARG A 4 -15.59 -10.54 1.57
N GLN A 5 -16.02 -11.19 2.67
CA GLN A 5 -16.08 -10.60 4.02
C GLN A 5 -14.70 -10.22 4.58
N SER A 6 -13.61 -10.91 4.23
CA SER A 6 -12.28 -10.61 4.79
C SER A 6 -11.62 -9.38 4.14
N ARG A 7 -11.84 -9.16 2.83
CA ARG A 7 -11.55 -7.88 2.15
C ARG A 7 -12.46 -6.75 2.63
N GLY A 8 -13.67 -7.10 3.06
CA GLY A 8 -14.61 -6.19 3.70
C GLY A 8 -14.15 -5.74 5.07
N LEU A 9 -13.52 -6.57 5.91
CA LEU A 9 -13.21 -6.19 7.30
C LEU A 9 -12.13 -5.11 7.44
N LEU A 10 -11.01 -5.19 6.72
CA LEU A 10 -10.00 -4.12 6.74
C LEU A 10 -10.55 -2.82 6.14
N LYS A 11 -11.34 -2.97 5.08
CA LYS A 11 -11.99 -1.85 4.42
C LYS A 11 -13.17 -1.28 5.22
N GLU A 12 -13.92 -2.07 5.98
CA GLU A 12 -14.98 -1.61 6.90
C GLU A 12 -14.37 -0.90 8.11
N TYR A 13 -13.15 -1.24 8.52
CA TYR A 13 -12.39 -0.45 9.50
C TYR A 13 -11.83 0.87 8.94
N GLN A 14 -11.63 0.98 7.61
CA GLN A 14 -11.18 2.20 6.91
C GLN A 14 -12.36 3.06 6.38
N ASP A 15 -13.45 2.43 5.96
CA ASP A 15 -14.65 3.01 5.32
C ASP A 15 -15.79 3.26 6.32
N ALA A 16 -15.69 2.84 7.59
CA ALA A 16 -16.63 3.21 8.65
C ALA A 16 -16.48 4.70 9.04
N GLY A 17 -16.80 5.58 8.09
CA GLY A 17 -16.90 7.02 8.24
C GLY A 17 -15.55 7.74 8.22
N GLN A 18 -15.53 8.93 7.62
CA GLN A 18 -14.47 9.95 7.60
C GLN A 18 -14.09 10.48 9.00
N MET A 19 -14.04 9.61 9.99
CA MET A 19 -14.01 9.92 11.41
C MET A 19 -13.01 8.97 12.08
N LEU A 20 -11.74 9.37 12.09
CA LEU A 20 -10.73 8.60 12.81
C LEU A 20 -10.97 8.77 14.31
N MET A 21 -11.24 7.66 15.01
CA MET A 21 -11.10 7.61 16.46
C MET A 21 -9.61 7.68 16.80
N VAL A 22 -9.07 8.90 16.95
CA VAL A 22 -7.74 9.13 17.50
C VAL A 22 -7.91 9.54 18.96
N PRO A 23 -7.28 8.83 19.92
CA PRO A 23 -7.31 9.27 21.31
C PRO A 23 -6.47 10.56 21.44
N MET A 24 -7.16 11.70 21.48
CA MET A 24 -6.61 13.05 21.62
C MET A 24 -7.33 13.79 22.77
N GLY A 25 -7.32 13.24 23.98
CA GLY A 25 -8.07 13.84 25.10
C GLY A 25 -9.60 13.85 24.88
N GLU A 26 -10.31 14.86 25.42
CA GLU A 26 -11.79 14.89 25.54
C GLU A 26 -12.60 15.12 24.24
N THR A 27 -11.96 15.21 23.06
CA THR A 27 -12.70 15.39 21.79
C THR A 27 -12.63 14.14 20.94
N TRP A 28 -13.73 13.39 20.95
CA TRP A 28 -14.00 12.29 20.05
C TRP A 28 -14.44 12.90 18.72
N PHE A 29 -13.81 12.46 17.63
CA PHE A 29 -14.12 12.77 16.23
C PHE A 29 -13.49 14.04 15.64
N VAL A 30 -12.46 13.83 14.80
CA VAL A 30 -11.91 14.83 13.89
C VAL A 30 -12.09 14.29 12.48
N ASP A 31 -12.57 15.14 11.57
CA ASP A 31 -12.57 14.86 10.13
C ASP A 31 -11.13 14.55 9.70
N VAL A 32 -10.92 13.45 8.98
CA VAL A 32 -9.59 13.02 8.53
C VAL A 32 -8.84 14.13 7.78
N ASN A 33 -9.57 14.99 7.06
CA ASN A 33 -9.02 16.12 6.33
C ASN A 33 -8.60 17.29 7.22
N GLN A 34 -9.17 17.38 8.42
CA GLN A 34 -8.77 18.35 9.46
C GLN A 34 -7.74 17.76 10.42
N LEU A 35 -7.39 16.47 10.31
CA LEU A 35 -6.46 15.81 11.20
C LEU A 35 -5.06 16.48 11.19
N PRO A 36 -4.48 16.86 10.02
CA PRO A 36 -3.20 17.59 9.98
C PRO A 36 -3.23 18.91 10.74
N THR A 37 -4.22 19.75 10.45
CA THR A 37 -4.34 21.10 11.03
C THR A 37 -4.58 21.03 12.54
N VAL A 38 -5.53 20.21 12.99
CA VAL A 38 -5.88 20.06 14.41
C VAL A 38 -4.73 19.46 15.21
N SER A 39 -4.02 18.46 14.67
CA SER A 39 -2.88 17.84 15.38
C SER A 39 -1.75 18.84 15.62
N LEU A 40 -1.45 19.67 14.63
CA LEU A 40 -0.40 20.68 14.74
C LEU A 40 -0.79 21.82 15.68
N GLN A 41 -2.05 22.26 15.68
CA GLN A 41 -2.55 23.24 16.65
C GLN A 41 -2.41 22.76 18.09
N ASN A 42 -2.57 21.45 18.31
CA ASN A 42 -2.40 20.81 19.62
C ASN A 42 -0.93 20.48 19.97
N GLY A 43 0.04 20.94 19.15
CA GLY A 43 1.46 20.76 19.42
C GLY A 43 1.95 19.32 19.28
N ARG A 44 1.23 18.47 18.55
CA ARG A 44 1.65 17.09 18.30
C ARG A 44 2.92 17.07 17.45
N ASP A 45 3.85 16.18 17.79
CA ASP A 45 4.97 15.81 16.92
C ASP A 45 4.46 15.28 15.57
N ILE A 46 4.85 15.98 14.50
CA ILE A 46 4.48 15.70 13.10
C ILE A 46 4.85 14.29 12.64
N ASN A 47 5.89 13.69 13.25
CA ASN A 47 6.43 12.38 12.90
C ASN A 47 6.05 11.28 13.90
N LYS A 48 5.18 11.57 14.87
CA LYS A 48 4.69 10.56 15.80
C LYS A 48 3.45 9.86 15.21
N PRO A 49 3.51 8.53 14.96
CA PRO A 49 2.38 7.77 14.44
C PRO A 49 1.08 8.03 15.19
N ILE A 50 -0.04 8.07 14.46
CA ILE A 50 -1.39 8.19 15.04
C ILE A 50 -1.70 6.99 15.95
N GLY A 51 -1.23 5.80 15.59
CA GLY A 51 -1.36 4.56 16.34
C GLY A 51 -0.41 3.48 15.82
N GLU A 52 -0.51 2.25 16.35
CA GLU A 52 0.41 1.15 15.98
C GLU A 52 0.38 0.82 14.49
N ILE A 53 -0.78 0.90 13.85
CA ILE A 53 -0.97 0.60 12.42
C ILE A 53 -1.42 1.83 11.63
N ARG A 54 -1.24 3.03 12.20
CA ARG A 54 -1.67 4.28 11.58
C ARG A 54 -0.47 5.21 11.46
N PRO A 55 -0.16 5.72 10.25
CA PRO A 55 1.00 6.56 10.03
C PRO A 55 0.92 7.85 10.86
N PRO A 56 2.00 8.64 10.93
CA PRO A 56 1.93 10.01 11.42
C PRO A 56 0.89 10.84 10.69
N VAL A 57 0.60 12.03 11.23
CA VAL A 57 -0.47 12.91 10.71
C VAL A 57 -0.29 13.26 9.23
N PHE A 58 0.96 13.26 8.77
CA PHE A 58 1.29 13.50 7.37
C PHE A 58 0.68 12.47 6.41
N GLY A 59 0.42 11.24 6.87
CA GLY A 59 -0.26 10.20 6.09
C GLY A 59 -1.69 10.56 5.66
N TYR A 60 -2.27 11.64 6.19
CA TYR A 60 -3.65 12.07 5.97
C TYR A 60 -3.75 13.42 5.23
N ALA A 61 -2.66 13.86 4.60
CA ALA A 61 -2.59 15.16 3.94
C ALA A 61 -2.71 15.10 2.41
N PHE A 62 -2.89 13.91 1.83
CA PHE A 62 -2.71 13.69 0.39
C PHE A 62 -3.93 13.98 -0.49
N GLU A 63 -5.05 14.38 0.10
CA GLU A 63 -6.16 15.00 -0.66
C GLU A 63 -5.83 16.45 -1.08
N ASP A 64 -4.88 17.09 -0.39
CA ASP A 64 -4.46 18.47 -0.63
C ASP A 64 -2.94 18.52 -0.86
N ASP A 65 -2.55 18.64 -2.12
CA ASP A 65 -1.14 18.71 -2.53
C ASP A 65 -0.39 19.87 -1.83
N GLU A 66 -1.04 21.01 -1.61
CA GLU A 66 -0.41 22.15 -0.93
C GLU A 66 -0.15 21.82 0.54
N MET A 67 -1.11 21.20 1.22
CA MET A 67 -0.94 20.74 2.61
C MET A 67 0.18 19.71 2.71
N ALA A 68 0.20 18.72 1.82
CA ALA A 68 1.22 17.69 1.83
C ALA A 68 2.64 18.28 1.67
N LEU A 69 2.81 19.19 0.70
CA LEU A 69 4.09 19.87 0.47
C LEU A 69 4.47 20.79 1.64
N TRP A 70 3.50 21.49 2.22
CA TRP A 70 3.71 22.37 3.37
C TRP A 70 4.15 21.62 4.64
N LEU A 71 3.64 20.40 4.84
CA LEU A 71 4.05 19.51 5.94
C LEU A 71 5.47 18.98 5.74
N LEU A 72 5.84 18.63 4.49
CA LEU A 72 7.21 18.23 4.16
C LEU A 72 8.22 19.35 4.46
N GLU A 73 7.89 20.59 4.10
CA GLU A 73 8.73 21.76 4.40
C GLU A 73 8.94 21.97 5.90
N ARG A 74 8.06 21.41 6.75
CA ARG A 74 8.16 21.41 8.22
C ARG A 74 8.80 20.15 8.79
N GLY A 75 9.41 19.32 7.96
CA GLY A 75 10.14 18.13 8.39
C GLY A 75 9.26 16.92 8.63
N ALA A 76 8.08 16.84 8.01
CA ALA A 76 7.34 15.58 7.95
C ALA A 76 8.17 14.49 7.23
N ASP A 77 8.24 13.31 7.84
CA ASP A 77 9.00 12.17 7.35
C ASP A 77 8.09 11.24 6.55
N LEU A 78 8.32 11.15 5.24
CA LEU A 78 7.62 10.25 4.31
C LEU A 78 7.77 8.78 4.69
N ASN A 79 8.87 8.43 5.34
CA ASN A 79 9.36 7.07 5.50
C ASN A 79 9.17 6.54 6.92
N ARG A 80 8.45 7.29 7.76
CA ARG A 80 8.22 6.95 9.16
C ARG A 80 7.33 5.72 9.27
N GLN A 81 7.95 4.57 9.53
CA GLN A 81 7.25 3.31 9.71
C GLN A 81 6.41 3.30 11.00
N THR A 82 5.25 2.65 10.92
CA THR A 82 4.43 2.28 12.07
C THR A 82 4.95 0.99 12.72
N TYR A 83 4.20 0.37 13.63
CA TYR A 83 4.54 -0.96 14.17
C TYR A 83 4.47 -2.05 13.11
N ILE A 84 3.65 -1.87 12.07
CA ILE A 84 3.73 -2.64 10.82
C ILE A 84 4.51 -1.83 9.77
N ASP A 85 5.01 -2.51 8.75
CA ASP A 85 5.70 -1.88 7.62
C ASP A 85 4.73 -1.08 6.74
N LEU A 86 4.35 0.08 7.25
CA LEU A 86 3.42 1.04 6.70
C LEU A 86 3.96 2.43 7.00
N THR A 87 3.91 3.34 6.03
CA THR A 87 4.50 4.69 6.11
C THR A 87 3.50 5.74 5.62
N PRO A 88 3.72 7.05 5.86
CA PRO A 88 2.99 8.09 5.15
C PRO A 88 3.04 7.91 3.62
N MET A 89 4.20 7.52 3.08
CA MET A 89 4.32 7.26 1.64
C MET A 89 3.39 6.13 1.14
N SER A 90 3.09 5.13 1.98
CA SER A 90 2.13 4.07 1.65
C SER A 90 0.74 4.63 1.37
N TYR A 91 0.27 5.56 2.22
CA TYR A 91 -1.01 6.24 2.06
C TYR A 91 -0.98 7.19 0.86
N ALA A 92 0.13 7.90 0.65
CA ALA A 92 0.29 8.75 -0.53
C ALA A 92 0.14 7.95 -1.84
N VAL A 93 0.74 6.76 -1.88
CA VAL A 93 0.65 5.88 -3.04
C VAL A 93 -0.78 5.38 -3.28
N GLU A 94 -1.59 5.22 -2.24
CA GLU A 94 -2.99 4.78 -2.37
C GLU A 94 -3.92 5.91 -2.80
N ASP A 95 -3.76 7.11 -2.23
CA ASP A 95 -4.76 8.18 -2.35
C ASP A 95 -4.33 9.37 -3.21
N ALA A 96 -3.04 9.70 -3.24
CA ALA A 96 -2.57 10.93 -3.88
C ALA A 96 -2.59 10.87 -5.41
N SER A 97 -2.47 12.03 -6.07
CA SER A 97 -2.32 12.12 -7.52
C SER A 97 -0.98 11.52 -7.99
N PRO A 98 -0.89 10.93 -9.20
CA PRO A 98 0.39 10.44 -9.73
C PRO A 98 1.49 11.52 -9.78
N SER A 99 1.10 12.77 -10.03
CA SER A 99 2.02 13.93 -10.01
C SER A 99 2.61 14.16 -8.62
N LEU A 100 1.76 14.18 -7.59
CA LEU A 100 2.23 14.32 -6.22
C LEU A 100 3.10 13.14 -5.81
N ILE A 101 2.71 11.89 -6.12
CA ILE A 101 3.52 10.69 -5.81
C ILE A 101 4.93 10.82 -6.40
N LYS A 102 5.05 11.23 -7.68
CA LYS A 102 6.36 11.46 -8.32
C LYS A 102 7.17 12.53 -7.60
N GLU A 103 6.54 13.60 -7.16
CA GLU A 103 7.21 14.66 -6.39
C GLU A 103 7.69 14.16 -5.02
N LEU A 104 6.85 13.41 -4.29
CA LEU A 104 7.23 12.80 -3.02
C LEU A 104 8.41 11.83 -3.17
N LEU A 105 8.42 11.02 -4.23
CA LEU A 105 9.55 10.14 -4.57
C LEU A 105 10.82 10.95 -4.87
N ASN A 106 10.72 12.10 -5.53
CA ASN A 106 11.86 12.98 -5.77
C ASN A 106 12.36 13.67 -4.50
N ARG A 107 11.48 13.88 -3.51
CA ARG A 107 11.81 14.43 -2.18
C ARG A 107 12.26 13.39 -1.16
N GLY A 108 12.64 12.20 -1.60
CA GLY A 108 13.24 11.17 -0.73
C GLY A 108 12.25 10.14 -0.19
N GLY A 109 11.10 9.96 -0.83
CA GLY A 109 10.25 8.79 -0.59
C GLY A 109 11.02 7.48 -0.82
N ASP A 110 11.09 6.65 0.21
CA ASP A 110 11.84 5.40 0.25
C ASP A 110 10.95 4.25 -0.23
N VAL A 111 11.22 3.76 -1.44
CA VAL A 111 10.44 2.67 -2.04
C VAL A 111 10.72 1.29 -1.44
N GLN A 112 11.71 1.17 -0.55
CA GLN A 112 12.05 -0.08 0.12
C GLN A 112 11.23 -0.32 1.39
N LYS A 113 10.34 0.60 1.75
CA LYS A 113 9.50 0.54 2.96
C LYS A 113 8.03 0.74 2.61
N GLY A 114 7.16 0.30 3.52
CA GLY A 114 5.74 0.61 3.46
C GLY A 114 4.99 -0.15 2.36
N GLU A 115 5.56 -1.22 1.82
CA GLU A 115 4.90 -2.11 0.86
C GLU A 115 4.24 -1.36 -0.32
N LEU A 116 4.91 -0.31 -0.84
CA LEU A 116 4.29 0.66 -1.77
C LEU A 116 3.64 0.02 -3.01
N LEU A 117 4.26 -1.03 -3.58
CA LEU A 117 3.66 -1.74 -4.72
C LEU A 117 2.34 -2.41 -4.37
N GLN A 118 2.17 -2.87 -3.12
CA GLN A 118 0.92 -3.47 -2.66
C GLN A 118 -0.18 -2.41 -2.54
N HIS A 119 0.15 -1.22 -2.00
CA HIS A 119 -0.77 -0.08 -1.92
C HIS A 119 -1.14 0.48 -3.29
N ALA A 120 -0.19 0.51 -4.24
CA ALA A 120 -0.47 0.94 -5.61
C ALA A 120 -1.54 0.06 -6.29
N LEU A 121 -1.58 -1.24 -5.95
CA LEU A 121 -2.57 -2.19 -6.47
C LEU A 121 -3.97 -2.03 -5.83
N ASP A 122 -4.10 -1.31 -4.72
CA ASP A 122 -5.40 -1.01 -4.10
C ASP A 122 -6.08 0.23 -4.70
N ARG A 123 -5.35 1.00 -5.53
CA ARG A 123 -5.91 2.14 -6.25
C ARG A 123 -7.00 1.73 -7.21
N LYS A 124 -7.99 2.61 -7.41
CA LYS A 124 -9.08 2.42 -8.38
C LYS A 124 -8.68 2.72 -9.82
N PHE A 125 -7.74 3.64 -10.02
CA PHE A 125 -7.29 4.13 -11.32
C PHE A 125 -5.79 4.51 -11.25
N ASP A 126 -5.17 4.70 -12.42
CA ASP A 126 -3.74 5.03 -12.60
C ASP A 126 -2.74 4.00 -12.02
N VAL A 127 -3.19 2.79 -11.73
CA VAL A 127 -2.40 1.73 -11.08
C VAL A 127 -1.08 1.49 -11.82
N ILE A 128 -1.12 1.34 -13.15
CA ILE A 128 0.07 1.09 -13.97
C ILE A 128 1.04 2.28 -13.95
N GLU A 129 0.53 3.52 -13.98
CA GLU A 129 1.38 4.71 -13.93
C GLU A 129 2.11 4.82 -12.59
N VAL A 130 1.40 4.57 -11.48
CA VAL A 130 2.00 4.60 -10.14
C VAL A 130 2.98 3.45 -9.95
N LEU A 131 2.63 2.23 -10.38
CA LEU A 131 3.56 1.09 -10.36
C LEU A 131 4.82 1.38 -11.18
N ALA A 132 4.67 2.01 -12.36
CA ALA A 132 5.80 2.42 -13.18
C ALA A 132 6.72 3.38 -12.42
N ALA A 133 6.16 4.44 -11.83
CA ALA A 133 6.93 5.42 -11.06
C ALA A 133 7.70 4.80 -9.88
N LEU A 134 7.09 3.85 -9.17
CA LEU A 134 7.71 3.14 -8.06
C LEU A 134 8.84 2.21 -8.53
N LEU A 135 8.59 1.44 -9.59
CA LEU A 135 9.59 0.51 -10.13
C LEU A 135 10.76 1.24 -10.81
N ASP A 136 10.53 2.42 -11.38
CA ASP A 136 11.60 3.29 -11.91
C ASP A 136 12.53 3.82 -10.79
N LYS A 137 12.07 3.80 -9.54
CA LYS A 137 12.86 4.08 -8.33
C LYS A 137 13.39 2.80 -7.65
N CYS A 138 13.31 1.64 -8.33
CA CYS A 138 13.76 0.33 -7.86
C CYS A 138 12.95 -0.26 -6.69
N ALA A 139 11.64 -0.02 -6.64
CA ALA A 139 10.77 -0.70 -5.66
C ALA A 139 10.89 -2.24 -5.76
N PRO A 140 10.83 -2.97 -4.63
CA PRO A 140 11.09 -4.41 -4.58
C PRO A 140 9.95 -5.22 -5.22
N LEU A 141 10.08 -5.51 -6.52
CA LEU A 141 9.07 -6.21 -7.32
C LEU A 141 8.85 -7.68 -6.90
N ASN A 142 9.91 -8.33 -6.42
CA ASN A 142 9.93 -9.78 -6.21
C ASN A 142 9.99 -10.17 -4.72
N THR A 143 9.69 -9.25 -3.81
CA THR A 143 9.65 -9.55 -2.37
C THR A 143 8.23 -9.94 -1.96
N VAL A 144 8.11 -10.98 -1.14
CA VAL A 144 6.82 -11.33 -0.55
C VAL A 144 6.46 -10.30 0.52
N MET A 145 5.23 -9.80 0.52
CA MET A 145 4.78 -8.80 1.50
C MET A 145 5.11 -9.24 2.94
N TYR A 146 5.72 -8.32 3.70
CA TYR A 146 6.21 -8.52 5.08
C TYR A 146 7.24 -9.64 5.27
N GLU A 147 7.87 -10.14 4.21
CA GLU A 147 8.92 -11.16 4.31
C GLU A 147 10.06 -10.75 5.24
N ASN A 148 10.47 -9.48 5.13
CA ASN A 148 11.56 -8.91 5.93
C ASN A 148 11.07 -8.18 7.19
N HIS A 149 9.77 -8.22 7.49
CA HIS A 149 9.17 -7.51 8.63
C HIS A 149 8.38 -8.46 9.56
N TRP A 150 9.11 -9.13 10.45
CA TRP A 150 8.56 -10.11 11.39
C TRP A 150 7.36 -9.61 12.23
N PRO A 151 7.36 -8.37 12.78
CA PRO A 151 6.21 -7.87 13.53
C PRO A 151 4.91 -7.86 12.71
N SER A 152 4.98 -7.44 11.44
CA SER A 152 3.82 -7.46 10.54
C SER A 152 3.31 -8.87 10.29
N ARG A 153 4.22 -9.81 9.95
CA ARG A 153 3.84 -11.22 9.73
C ARG A 153 3.15 -11.84 10.93
N ARG A 154 3.66 -11.55 12.13
CA ARG A 154 3.09 -12.06 13.38
C ARG A 154 1.72 -11.48 13.70
N LEU A 155 1.46 -10.22 13.35
CA LEU A 155 0.19 -9.55 13.62
C LEU A 155 -0.95 -10.13 12.75
N PHE A 156 -0.61 -10.69 11.58
CA PHE A 156 -1.56 -11.18 10.59
C PHE A 156 -1.32 -12.65 10.19
N PRO A 157 -1.32 -13.60 11.13
CA PRO A 157 -0.88 -14.98 10.89
C PRO A 157 -1.82 -15.78 9.97
N PHE A 158 -3.06 -15.32 9.80
CA PHE A 158 -4.08 -15.95 8.96
C PHE A 158 -4.14 -15.39 7.55
N MET A 159 -3.43 -14.30 7.27
CA MET A 159 -3.42 -13.66 5.95
C MET A 159 -2.45 -14.37 4.99
N GLU A 160 -2.81 -14.35 3.71
CA GLU A 160 -1.98 -14.84 2.62
C GLU A 160 -1.17 -13.66 2.09
N PHE A 161 0.15 -13.77 2.11
CA PHE A 161 1.06 -12.72 1.64
C PHE A 161 1.83 -13.24 0.43
N GLY A 162 1.87 -12.43 -0.63
CA GLY A 162 2.59 -12.74 -1.86
C GLY A 162 3.29 -11.51 -2.41
N THR A 163 3.87 -11.67 -3.60
CA THR A 163 4.43 -10.57 -4.40
C THR A 163 3.31 -9.75 -5.04
N PRO A 164 3.58 -8.55 -5.58
CA PRO A 164 2.62 -7.79 -6.38
C PRO A 164 1.98 -8.62 -7.50
N LEU A 165 2.74 -9.55 -8.10
CA LEU A 165 2.23 -10.47 -9.12
C LEU A 165 1.14 -11.40 -8.58
N HIS A 166 1.27 -11.91 -7.35
CA HIS A 166 0.23 -12.74 -6.72
C HIS A 166 -1.06 -11.94 -6.52
N LYS A 167 -0.95 -10.69 -6.02
CA LYS A 167 -2.11 -9.84 -5.79
C LYS A 167 -2.84 -9.50 -7.09
N ALA A 168 -2.10 -9.11 -8.13
CA ALA A 168 -2.68 -8.88 -9.46
C ALA A 168 -3.38 -10.14 -10.02
N ALA A 169 -2.77 -11.32 -9.82
CA ALA A 169 -3.34 -12.59 -10.24
C ALA A 169 -4.64 -12.96 -9.49
N GLU A 170 -4.68 -12.72 -8.17
CA GLU A 170 -5.88 -12.91 -7.33
C GLU A 170 -6.99 -11.89 -7.58
N MET A 171 -6.68 -10.78 -8.24
CA MET A 171 -7.66 -9.77 -8.68
C MET A 171 -8.18 -10.03 -10.10
N GLY A 172 -7.50 -10.88 -10.88
CA GLY A 172 -7.87 -11.14 -12.28
C GLY A 172 -7.43 -10.06 -13.25
N GLU A 173 -6.51 -9.17 -12.83
CA GLU A 173 -6.10 -7.97 -13.57
C GLU A 173 -5.02 -8.29 -14.60
N ALA A 174 -5.42 -8.87 -15.73
CA ALA A 174 -4.49 -9.35 -16.75
C ALA A 174 -3.56 -8.27 -17.33
N ASP A 175 -4.01 -7.00 -17.40
CA ASP A 175 -3.17 -5.89 -17.85
C ASP A 175 -2.06 -5.57 -16.86
N ILE A 176 -2.36 -5.58 -15.56
CA ILE A 176 -1.37 -5.40 -14.50
C ILE A 176 -0.40 -6.59 -14.48
N VAL A 177 -0.91 -7.82 -14.63
CA VAL A 177 -0.06 -9.02 -14.72
C VAL A 177 0.93 -8.89 -15.88
N ARG A 178 0.47 -8.54 -17.09
CA ARG A 178 1.34 -8.29 -18.25
C ARG A 178 2.38 -7.20 -17.96
N PHE A 179 1.96 -6.11 -17.34
CA PHE A 179 2.85 -5.01 -16.99
C PHE A 179 3.96 -5.46 -16.01
N LEU A 180 3.59 -6.15 -14.92
CA LEU A 180 4.56 -6.64 -13.93
C LEU A 180 5.53 -7.67 -14.54
N LEU A 181 5.05 -8.57 -15.39
CA LEU A 181 5.89 -9.51 -16.14
C LEU A 181 6.87 -8.78 -17.06
N GLY A 182 6.40 -7.75 -17.78
CA GLY A 182 7.25 -6.89 -18.61
C GLY A 182 8.30 -6.09 -17.83
N ARG A 183 8.12 -5.96 -16.50
CA ARG A 183 9.07 -5.35 -15.57
C ARG A 183 9.99 -6.38 -14.88
N GLY A 184 9.90 -7.67 -15.23
CA GLY A 184 10.74 -8.73 -14.68
C GLY A 184 10.20 -9.36 -13.39
N ALA A 185 8.88 -9.40 -13.21
CA ALA A 185 8.28 -10.12 -12.09
C ALA A 185 8.56 -11.62 -12.19
N ASP A 186 9.03 -12.23 -11.10
CA ASP A 186 9.37 -13.64 -11.03
C ASP A 186 8.12 -14.49 -10.75
N VAL A 187 7.74 -15.31 -11.73
CA VAL A 187 6.58 -16.21 -11.68
C VAL A 187 6.79 -17.42 -10.76
N SER A 188 8.05 -17.75 -10.44
CA SER A 188 8.40 -18.94 -9.66
C SER A 188 8.23 -18.75 -8.15
N ILE A 189 8.13 -17.50 -7.69
CA ILE A 189 7.99 -17.17 -6.28
C ILE A 189 6.68 -17.74 -5.73
N ARG A 190 6.77 -18.32 -4.53
CA ARG A 190 5.63 -18.86 -3.81
C ARG A 190 5.22 -17.93 -2.66
N ASN A 191 3.92 -17.64 -2.56
CA ASN A 191 3.33 -16.92 -1.44
C ASN A 191 3.44 -17.70 -0.12
N THR A 192 2.96 -17.12 0.99
CA THR A 192 3.02 -17.76 2.32
C THR A 192 2.18 -19.03 2.46
N LYS A 193 1.36 -19.38 1.46
CA LYS A 193 0.65 -20.67 1.38
C LYS A 193 1.33 -21.66 0.43
N GLY A 194 2.51 -21.33 -0.06
CA GLY A 194 3.26 -22.17 -0.98
C GLY A 194 2.72 -22.16 -2.41
N ARG A 195 1.91 -21.19 -2.81
CA ARG A 195 1.35 -21.10 -4.17
C ARG A 195 2.06 -20.08 -5.03
N THR A 196 2.21 -20.36 -6.32
CA THR A 196 2.64 -19.36 -7.32
C THR A 196 1.50 -18.40 -7.66
N ALA A 197 1.80 -17.32 -8.39
CA ALA A 197 0.78 -16.39 -8.87
C ALA A 197 -0.21 -17.07 -9.82
N GLU A 198 0.25 -18.02 -10.63
CA GLU A 198 -0.58 -18.82 -11.54
C GLU A 198 -1.57 -19.68 -10.77
N GLU A 199 -1.10 -20.47 -9.79
CA GLU A 199 -1.94 -21.29 -8.92
C GLU A 199 -2.98 -20.44 -8.14
N CYS A 200 -2.64 -19.18 -7.82
CA CYS A 200 -3.59 -18.21 -7.26
C CYS A 200 -4.68 -17.79 -8.26
N ALA A 201 -4.32 -17.48 -9.51
CA ALA A 201 -5.28 -17.14 -10.56
C ALA A 201 -6.21 -18.33 -10.90
N GLU A 202 -5.66 -19.55 -10.98
CA GLU A 202 -6.43 -20.78 -11.21
C GLU A 202 -7.47 -20.98 -10.10
N LYS A 203 -7.05 -20.89 -8.83
CA LYS A 203 -7.94 -21.04 -7.69
C LYS A 203 -9.04 -19.97 -7.66
N ALA A 204 -8.76 -18.78 -8.18
CA ALA A 204 -9.72 -17.68 -8.29
C ALA A 204 -10.61 -17.77 -9.56
N GLY A 205 -10.28 -18.65 -10.52
CA GLY A 205 -11.04 -18.85 -11.75
C GLY A 205 -10.74 -17.84 -12.87
N TYR A 206 -9.61 -17.13 -12.81
CA TYR A 206 -9.23 -16.12 -13.79
C TYR A 206 -8.41 -16.71 -14.94
N ASN A 207 -9.07 -17.48 -15.80
CA ASN A 207 -8.44 -18.19 -16.93
C ASN A 207 -7.65 -17.28 -17.89
N ASN A 208 -8.08 -16.02 -18.05
CA ASN A 208 -7.37 -15.02 -18.85
C ASN A 208 -6.00 -14.67 -18.26
N VAL A 209 -5.88 -14.64 -16.92
CA VAL A 209 -4.61 -14.42 -16.22
C VAL A 209 -3.74 -15.68 -16.26
N VAL A 210 -4.33 -16.85 -16.04
CA VAL A 210 -3.62 -18.13 -16.14
C VAL A 210 -2.95 -18.26 -17.51
N GLY A 211 -3.68 -17.99 -18.60
CA GLY A 211 -3.10 -18.04 -19.95
C GLY A 211 -1.94 -17.06 -20.16
N VAL A 212 -1.97 -15.87 -19.52
CA VAL A 212 -0.84 -14.93 -19.57
C VAL A 212 0.38 -15.49 -18.82
N LEU A 213 0.19 -16.02 -17.61
CA LEU A 213 1.27 -16.56 -16.79
C LEU A 213 1.87 -17.85 -17.39
N GLU A 214 1.04 -18.74 -17.94
CA GLU A 214 1.48 -19.95 -18.63
C GLU A 214 2.39 -19.65 -19.83
N SER A 215 2.09 -18.56 -20.57
CA SER A 215 2.87 -18.20 -21.75
C SER A 215 4.33 -17.85 -21.41
N VAL A 216 4.58 -17.33 -20.20
CA VAL A 216 5.92 -16.95 -19.74
C VAL A 216 6.69 -18.13 -19.14
N SER A 217 6.00 -19.08 -18.51
CA SER A 217 6.64 -20.27 -17.91
C SER A 217 7.18 -21.29 -18.93
N ARG A 218 6.84 -21.14 -20.22
CA ARG A 218 7.24 -22.06 -21.30
C ARG A 218 8.43 -21.57 -22.14
N ASP A 219 8.89 -20.34 -21.91
CA ASP A 219 10.06 -19.73 -22.56
C ASP A 219 11.33 -19.90 -21.72
#